data_AF-A0A061HP65-F1
#
_entry.id   AF-A0A061HP65-F1
#
_cell.length_a   1.000
_cell.length_b   1.000
_cell.length_c   1.000
_cell.angle_alpha   90.00
_cell.angle_beta   90.00
_cell.angle_gamma   90.00
#
_symmetry.space_group_name_H-M   'P 1'
#
loop_
_entity.id
_entity.type
_entity.pdbx_description
1 polymer ?
#
loop_
_entity_poly.entity_id
_entity_poly.type
_entity_poly.pdbx_seq_one_letter_code
_entity_poly.pdbx_strand_id
1 'polypeptide(L)'
;MYVFPGIGLGAILCKAVHISQSMIYASAVALSSSINAQERSAGRLYPEINRIREVSIIVAREVIREAQRQGLDREPSIRSANNHQLDAWIRHHMYHPSQETGIPSTANDRGLSSLSSRPAIKAKL
;
A
#
# COMPACT_ATOMS: atom_id res chain seq x y z
N MET A 1 1.67 -1.81 12.22
CA MET A 1 1.30 -2.30 10.89
C MET A 1 0.33 -1.35 10.16
N TYR A 2 -0.72 -0.80 10.79
CA TYR A 2 -1.67 0.09 10.10
C TYR A 2 -1.11 1.44 9.62
N VAL A 3 -0.24 2.08 10.41
CA VAL A 3 0.24 3.43 10.08
C VAL A 3 1.56 3.45 9.32
N PHE A 4 2.51 2.57 9.65
CA PHE A 4 3.86 2.60 9.08
C PHE A 4 3.92 2.49 7.55
N PRO A 5 3.14 1.62 6.88
CA PRO A 5 3.12 1.55 5.42
C PRO A 5 2.66 2.88 4.80
N GLY A 6 1.62 3.50 5.34
CA GLY A 6 1.12 4.79 4.88
C GLY A 6 2.09 5.94 5.15
N ILE A 7 2.70 5.98 6.35
CA ILE A 7 3.73 6.97 6.69
C ILE A 7 4.93 6.87 5.74
N GLY A 8 5.46 5.65 5.56
CA GLY A 8 6.61 5.41 4.69
C GLY A 8 6.31 5.76 3.23
N LEU A 9 5.18 5.29 2.70
CA LEU A 9 4.76 5.61 1.34
C LEU A 9 4.58 7.12 1.14
N GLY A 10 3.84 7.79 2.04
CA GLY A 10 3.63 9.23 1.96
C GLY A 10 4.94 10.02 1.99
N ALA A 11 5.84 9.67 2.90
CA ALA A 11 7.14 10.33 3.05
C ALA A 11 8.05 10.17 1.83
N ILE A 12 8.10 8.96 1.24
CA ILE A 12 8.86 8.71 0.01
C ILE A 12 8.29 9.52 -1.14
N LEU A 13 6.97 9.47 -1.31
CA LEU A 13 6.31 10.07 -2.45
C LEU A 13 6.36 11.61 -2.44
N CYS A 14 6.15 12.26 -1.29
CA CYS A 14 6.30 13.70 -1.19
C CYS A 14 7.75 14.16 -0.98
N LYS A 15 8.71 13.23 -0.93
CA LYS A 15 10.13 13.49 -0.69
C LYS A 15 10.34 14.31 0.60
N ALA A 16 9.67 13.89 1.67
CA ALA A 16 9.72 14.58 2.95
C ALA A 16 11.17 14.71 3.47
N VAL A 17 11.54 15.88 4.00
CA VAL A 17 12.88 16.09 4.59
C VAL A 17 13.10 15.22 5.83
N HIS A 18 12.08 15.11 6.67
CA HIS A 18 12.03 14.25 7.85
C HIS A 18 10.56 14.03 8.24
N ILE A 19 10.30 13.04 9.09
CA ILE A 19 8.96 12.81 9.65
C ILE A 19 8.79 13.65 10.91
N SER A 20 7.83 14.57 10.92
CA SER A 20 7.52 15.35 12.12
C SER A 20 6.45 14.66 12.99
N GLN A 21 6.36 15.06 14.25
CA GLN A 21 5.34 14.53 15.18
C GLN A 21 3.92 14.76 14.68
N SER A 22 3.68 15.89 14.01
CA SER A 22 2.37 16.19 13.43
C SER A 22 2.02 15.26 12.26
N MET A 23 3.00 14.78 11.49
CA MET A 23 2.77 13.76 10.46
C MET A 23 2.39 12.41 11.08
N ILE A 24 3.03 12.04 12.20
CA ILE A 24 2.66 10.83 12.96
C ILE A 24 1.23 10.98 13.51
N TYR A 25 0.90 12.13 14.09
CA TYR A 25 -0.44 12.42 14.58
C TYR A 25 -1.50 12.35 13.46
N ALA A 26 -1.23 12.98 12.31
CA ALA A 26 -2.10 12.92 11.13
C ALA A 26 -2.36 11.47 10.68
N SER A 27 -1.35 10.60 10.73
CA SER A 27 -1.51 9.18 10.41
C SER A 27 -2.48 8.44 11.34
N ALA A 28 -2.47 8.79 12.64
CA ALA A 28 -3.34 8.18 13.63
C ALA A 28 -4.80 8.63 13.46
N VAL A 29 -5.01 9.93 13.18
CA VAL A 29 -6.32 10.49 12.87
C VAL A 29 -6.88 9.90 11.56
N ALA A 30 -6.03 9.76 10.55
CA ALA A 30 -6.41 9.14 9.28
C ALA A 30 -6.87 7.69 9.48
N LEU A 31 -6.15 6.91 10.30
CA LEU A 31 -6.49 5.53 10.61
C LEU A 31 -7.84 5.44 11.37
N SER A 32 -8.04 6.25 12.41
CA SER A 32 -9.29 6.23 13.18
C SER A 32 -10.51 6.63 12.34
N SER A 33 -10.29 7.48 11.35
CA SER A 33 -11.32 7.92 10.40
C SER A 33 -11.56 6.93 9.24
N SER A 34 -10.71 5.90 9.08
CA SER A 34 -10.80 4.93 7.98
C SER A 34 -11.73 3.74 8.27
N ILE A 35 -12.29 3.68 9.47
CA ILE A 35 -13.27 2.65 9.86
C ILE A 35 -14.62 2.91 9.17
N ASN A 36 -15.16 1.88 8.53
CA ASN A 36 -16.45 1.98 7.84
C ASN A 36 -17.64 1.72 8.79
N ALA A 37 -18.86 1.96 8.31
CA ALA A 37 -20.07 1.80 9.12
C ALA A 37 -20.27 0.36 9.62
N GLN A 38 -19.93 -0.64 8.80
CA GLN A 38 -20.07 -2.05 9.16
C GLN A 38 -19.09 -2.43 10.27
N GLU A 39 -17.82 -2.05 10.15
CA GLU A 39 -16.79 -2.27 11.17
C GLU A 39 -17.17 -1.60 12.49
N ARG A 40 -17.69 -0.37 12.43
CA ARG A 40 -18.18 0.36 13.61
C ARG A 40 -19.37 -0.35 14.26
N SER A 41 -20.35 -0.83 13.48
CA SER A 41 -21.48 -1.59 14.00
C SER A 41 -21.08 -2.93 14.61
N ALA A 42 -19.98 -3.50 14.14
CA ALA A 42 -19.39 -4.72 14.69
C ALA A 42 -18.50 -4.47 15.92
N GLY A 43 -18.45 -3.24 16.44
CA GLY A 43 -17.64 -2.88 17.61
C GLY A 43 -16.13 -2.91 17.38
N ARG A 44 -15.68 -2.86 16.12
CA ARG A 44 -14.24 -2.88 15.80
C ARG A 44 -13.60 -1.53 16.09
N LEU A 45 -12.36 -1.57 16.55
CA LEU A 45 -11.53 -0.37 16.75
C LEU A 45 -10.68 -0.01 15.53
N TYR A 46 -10.44 -0.98 14.64
CA TYR A 46 -9.60 -0.82 13.45
C TYR A 46 -10.32 -1.35 12.21
N PRO A 47 -9.93 -0.86 11.02
CA PRO A 47 -10.36 -1.44 9.76
C PRO A 47 -9.97 -2.92 9.64
N GLU A 48 -10.70 -3.66 8.82
CA GLU A 48 -10.34 -5.03 8.48
C GLU A 48 -8.96 -5.12 7.79
N ILE A 49 -8.24 -6.20 8.05
CA ILE A 49 -6.85 -6.37 7.60
C ILE A 49 -6.73 -6.40 6.06
N ASN A 50 -7.72 -6.94 5.36
CA ASN A 50 -7.75 -7.00 3.90
C ASN A 50 -7.82 -5.59 3.26
N ARG A 51 -8.28 -4.57 4.00
CA ARG A 51 -8.33 -3.17 3.55
C ARG A 51 -7.04 -2.39 3.80
N ILE A 52 -6.00 -3.03 4.34
CA ILE A 52 -4.75 -2.36 4.73
C ILE A 52 -4.14 -1.51 3.61
N ARG A 53 -4.26 -1.94 2.34
CA ARG A 53 -3.75 -1.19 1.19
C ARG A 53 -4.55 0.08 0.93
N GLU A 54 -5.88 0.02 1.01
CA GLU A 54 -6.74 1.21 0.89
C GLU A 54 -6.50 2.19 2.04
N VAL A 55 -6.42 1.67 3.27
CA VAL A 55 -6.12 2.48 4.46
C VAL A 55 -4.75 3.14 4.33
N SER A 56 -3.76 2.43 3.76
CA SER A 56 -2.42 3.00 3.54
C SER A 56 -2.44 4.18 2.57
N ILE A 57 -3.33 4.19 1.56
CA ILE A 57 -3.49 5.34 0.65
C ILE A 57 -4.01 6.55 1.43
N ILE A 58 -5.04 6.36 2.25
CA ILE A 58 -5.64 7.42 3.07
C ILE A 58 -4.59 7.99 4.04
N VAL A 59 -3.88 7.12 4.76
CA VAL A 59 -2.81 7.53 5.68
C VAL A 59 -1.69 8.26 4.94
N ALA A 60 -1.22 7.74 3.81
CA ALA A 60 -0.19 8.38 3.00
C ALA A 60 -0.62 9.78 2.54
N ARG A 61 -1.88 9.93 2.09
CA ARG A 61 -2.42 11.24 1.71
C ARG A 61 -2.34 12.24 2.85
N GLU A 62 -2.83 11.89 4.05
CA GLU A 62 -2.82 12.83 5.18
C GLU A 62 -1.40 13.16 5.63
N VAL A 63 -0.47 12.21 5.56
CA VAL A 63 0.96 12.44 5.83
C VAL A 63 1.57 13.41 4.80
N ILE A 64 1.24 13.26 3.51
CA ILE A 64 1.67 14.18 2.44
C ILE A 64 1.12 15.58 2.68
N ARG A 65 -0.18 15.71 3.00
CA ARG A 65 -0.81 17.00 3.28
C ARG A 65 -0.16 17.71 4.46
N GLU A 66 0.13 16.97 5.51
CA GLU A 66 0.75 17.51 6.69
C GLU A 66 2.21 17.93 6.43
N ALA A 67 2.95 17.18 5.61
CA ALA A 67 4.27 17.59 5.13
C ALA A 67 4.21 18.87 4.28
N GLN A 68 3.24 18.97 3.35
CA GLN A 68 3.02 20.15 2.52
C GLN A 68 2.70 21.39 3.37
N ARG A 69 1.84 21.24 4.38
CA ARG A 69 1.45 22.32 5.30
C ARG A 69 2.63 22.86 6.09
N GLN A 70 3.58 21.98 6.46
CA GLN A 70 4.79 22.35 7.19
C GLN A 70 5.95 22.78 6.27
N GLY A 71 5.77 22.73 4.94
CA GLY A 71 6.85 23.00 3.98
C GLY A 71 7.98 21.96 4.02
N LEU A 72 7.68 20.74 4.47
CA LEU A 72 8.63 19.64 4.57
C LEU A 72 8.66 18.77 3.31
N ASP A 73 7.73 18.95 2.37
CA ASP A 73 7.68 18.22 1.11
C ASP A 73 8.66 18.81 0.07
N ARG A 74 9.15 17.95 -0.81
CA ARG A 74 10.02 18.31 -1.95
C ARG A 74 9.49 17.77 -3.28
N GLU A 75 8.19 17.50 -3.37
CA GLU A 75 7.51 17.10 -4.60
C GLU A 75 6.46 18.14 -5.00
N PRO A 76 6.83 19.20 -5.75
CA PRO A 76 5.91 20.28 -6.09
C PRO A 76 4.73 19.85 -6.97
N SER A 77 4.87 18.79 -7.77
CA SER A 77 3.86 18.39 -8.76
C SER A 77 2.52 17.95 -8.14
N ILE A 78 2.52 17.57 -6.86
CA ILE A 78 1.34 17.08 -6.13
C ILE A 78 0.73 18.10 -5.16
N ARG A 79 1.25 19.34 -5.09
CA ARG A 79 0.76 20.38 -4.16
C ARG A 79 -0.63 20.89 -4.51
N SER A 80 -0.93 21.03 -5.80
CA SER A 80 -2.23 21.49 -6.30
C SER A 80 -3.25 20.37 -6.50
N ALA A 81 -2.84 19.10 -6.35
CA ALA A 81 -3.75 17.96 -6.50
C ALA A 81 -4.84 18.01 -5.42
N ASN A 82 -6.09 17.74 -5.80
CA ASN A 82 -7.15 17.47 -4.82
C ASN A 82 -7.02 16.05 -4.23
N ASN A 83 -7.85 15.71 -3.26
CA ASN A 83 -7.72 14.42 -2.56
C ASN A 83 -7.93 13.20 -3.47
N HIS A 84 -8.86 13.27 -4.42
CA HIS A 84 -9.10 12.17 -5.36
C HIS A 84 -7.92 11.97 -6.32
N GLN A 85 -7.37 13.07 -6.84
CA GLN A 85 -6.18 13.06 -7.70
C GLN A 85 -4.97 12.52 -6.95
N LEU A 86 -4.77 12.96 -5.70
CA LEU A 86 -3.67 12.51 -4.87
C LEU A 86 -3.81 11.02 -4.51
N ASP A 87 -5.00 10.54 -4.19
CA ASP A 87 -5.25 9.10 -3.95
C ASP A 87 -4.93 8.25 -5.18
N ALA A 88 -5.38 8.68 -6.36
CA ALA A 88 -5.11 7.98 -7.61
C ALA A 88 -3.60 7.94 -7.91
N TRP A 89 -2.91 9.06 -7.69
CA TRP A 89 -1.48 9.17 -7.90
C TRP A 89 -0.68 8.32 -6.89
N ILE A 90 -1.07 8.30 -5.61
CA ILE A 90 -0.48 7.41 -4.59
C ILE A 90 -0.68 5.95 -5.00
N ARG A 91 -1.91 5.57 -5.38
CA ARG A 91 -2.25 4.21 -5.81
C ARG A 91 -1.40 3.77 -6.99
N HIS A 92 -1.18 4.65 -7.96
CA HIS A 92 -0.33 4.36 -9.12
C HIS A 92 1.12 4.04 -8.74
N HIS A 93 1.65 4.66 -7.68
CA HIS A 93 3.01 4.40 -7.20
C HIS A 93 3.11 3.22 -6.23
N MET A 94 1.98 2.61 -5.83
CA MET A 94 2.04 1.41 -5.01
C MET A 94 2.55 0.23 -5.83
N TYR A 95 3.36 -0.60 -5.20
CA TYR A 95 3.83 -1.84 -5.80
C TYR A 95 2.67 -2.82 -6.10
N HIS A 96 2.67 -3.40 -7.31
CA HIS A 96 1.70 -4.38 -7.78
C HIS A 96 2.38 -5.69 -8.22
N PRO A 97 2.23 -6.79 -7.46
CA PRO A 97 2.89 -8.06 -7.77
C PRO A 97 2.55 -8.64 -9.15
N SER A 98 1.32 -8.44 -9.62
CA SER A 98 0.85 -8.96 -10.91
C SER A 98 1.51 -8.31 -12.12
N GLN A 99 2.26 -7.23 -11.95
CA GLN A 99 2.95 -6.51 -13.01
C GLN A 99 4.42 -6.92 -13.17
N GLU A 100 4.96 -7.74 -12.25
CA GLU A 100 6.36 -8.15 -12.29
C GLU A 100 6.66 -9.24 -13.32
N THR A 101 5.66 -9.99 -13.74
CA THR A 101 5.87 -11.10 -14.65
C THR A 101 6.03 -10.59 -16.07
N GLY A 102 7.27 -10.35 -16.47
CA GLY A 102 7.70 -10.35 -17.88
C GLY A 102 7.53 -11.71 -18.57
N ILE A 103 6.71 -12.61 -18.01
CA ILE A 103 6.28 -13.85 -18.65
C ILE A 103 5.02 -13.49 -19.45
N PRO A 104 5.07 -13.53 -20.80
CA PRO A 104 3.89 -13.30 -21.62
C PRO A 104 2.77 -14.23 -21.18
N SER A 105 1.53 -13.72 -21.06
CA SER A 105 0.37 -14.48 -20.58
C SER A 105 -0.15 -15.55 -21.56
N THR A 106 0.75 -16.32 -22.19
CA THR A 106 0.41 -17.42 -23.10
C THR A 106 0.67 -18.81 -22.52
N ALA A 107 1.19 -18.91 -21.30
CA ALA A 107 1.35 -20.19 -20.61
C ALA A 107 0.15 -20.52 -19.72
N ASN A 108 -1.06 -20.53 -20.28
CA ASN A 108 -2.22 -21.10 -19.60
C ASN A 108 -2.38 -22.60 -19.96
N ASP A 109 -2.43 -23.45 -18.93
CA ASP A 109 -3.05 -24.80 -18.93
C ASP A 109 -2.49 -25.95 -19.79
N ARG A 110 -1.17 -26.16 -19.87
CA ARG A 110 -0.64 -27.47 -20.39
C ARG A 110 0.44 -28.16 -19.56
N GLY A 111 0.88 -27.58 -18.43
CA GLY A 111 2.06 -28.07 -17.71
C GLY A 111 1.81 -29.01 -16.51
N LEU A 112 0.58 -29.11 -16.01
CA LEU A 112 0.30 -29.86 -14.78
C LEU A 112 -0.02 -31.35 -15.01
N SER A 113 -0.19 -31.80 -16.25
CA SER A 113 -0.46 -33.21 -16.59
C SER A 113 0.80 -34.07 -16.78
N SER A 114 1.99 -33.48 -16.92
CA SER A 114 3.23 -34.22 -17.23
C SER A 114 4.14 -34.52 -16.04
N LEU A 115 3.76 -34.15 -14.82
CA LEU A 115 4.58 -34.35 -13.61
C LEU A 115 4.31 -35.69 -12.89
N SER A 116 3.45 -36.56 -13.43
CA SER A 116 3.05 -37.82 -12.79
C SER A 116 3.97 -39.02 -13.06
N SER A 117 5.06 -38.90 -13.82
CA SER A 117 5.73 -40.10 -14.37
C SER A 117 7.27 -40.08 -14.34
N ARG A 118 7.90 -39.65 -13.23
CA ARG A 118 9.35 -39.89 -13.03
C ARG A 118 9.59 -40.96 -11.95
N PRO A 119 10.31 -42.05 -12.25
CA PRO A 119 10.56 -43.12 -11.28
C PRO A 119 11.63 -42.71 -10.26
N ALA A 120 11.46 -43.16 -9.01
CA ALA A 120 12.36 -42.90 -7.90
C ALA A 120 13.76 -43.49 -8.13
N ILE A 121 14.79 -42.66 -7.98
CA ILE A 121 16.20 -43.06 -8.08
C ILE A 121 16.59 -43.81 -6.78
N LYS A 122 16.96 -45.09 -6.90
CA LYS A 122 17.52 -45.88 -5.78
C LYS A 122 18.94 -45.42 -5.47
N ALA A 123 19.17 -45.00 -4.22
CA ALA A 123 20.50 -44.80 -3.65
C ALA A 123 21.20 -46.17 -3.47
N LYS A 124 22.48 -46.23 -3.85
CA LYS A 124 23.38 -47.36 -3.52
C LYS A 124 24.50 -46.84 -2.62
N LEU A 125 24.70 -47.55 -1.49
CA LEU A 125 25.96 -47.58 -0.74
C LEU A 125 27.09 -48.16 -1.62
#